data_AF-R6YFR1-F1
#
_entry.id   AF-R6YFR1-F1
#
_cell.length_a   1.000
_cell.length_b   1.000
_cell.length_c   1.000
_cell.angle_alpha   90.00
_cell.angle_beta   90.00
_cell.angle_gamma   90.00
#
_symmetry.space_group_name_H-M   'P 1'
#
loop_
_entity.id
_entity.type
_entity.pdbx_description
1 polymer ?
#
loop_
_entity_poly.entity_id
_entity_poly.type
_entity_poly.pdbx_seq_one_letter_code
_entity_poly.pdbx_strand_id
1 'polypeptide(L)' 'MQHWHLDVTFKEDECRARMGFTSQNLSVLRKIALHIVSEQKDKLSMKRRLYKAALDINYLKKLLEF' A
#
# COMPACT_ATOMS: atom_id res chain seq x y z
N MET A 1 34.05 -27.68 -25.39
CA MET A 1 33.71 -28.65 -24.32
C MET A 1 33.04 -27.89 -23.20
N GLN A 2 31.87 -28.40 -22.78
CA GLN A 2 31.02 -27.98 -21.67
C GLN A 2 30.31 -26.61 -21.86
N HIS A 3 29.10 -26.53 -22.44
CA HIS A 3 27.78 -27.02 -21.98
C HIS A 3 27.20 -26.06 -20.92
N TRP A 4 26.41 -25.05 -21.29
CA TRP A 4 24.93 -25.13 -21.42
C TRP A 4 24.22 -25.76 -20.21
N HIS A 5 24.42 -25.27 -18.98
CA HIS A 5 23.53 -25.68 -17.89
C HIS A 5 23.48 -24.78 -16.63
N LEU A 6 23.58 -23.45 -16.72
CA LEU A 6 23.37 -22.64 -15.51
C LEU A 6 22.77 -21.24 -15.69
N ASP A 7 21.95 -21.01 -16.70
CA ASP A 7 21.18 -19.74 -16.80
C ASP A 7 19.70 -19.95 -17.22
N VAL A 8 19.12 -21.09 -16.85
CA VAL A 8 17.71 -21.41 -17.16
C VAL A 8 16.90 -21.84 -15.93
N THR A 9 17.43 -21.58 -14.72
CA THR A 9 16.81 -22.06 -13.46
C THR A 9 16.01 -20.97 -12.75
N PHE A 10 16.27 -19.69 -13.02
CA PHE A 10 15.45 -18.61 -12.51
C PHE A 10 14.50 -18.17 -13.61
N LYS A 11 13.37 -18.90 -13.70
CA LYS A 11 12.12 -18.40 -14.28
C LYS A 11 11.63 -17.16 -13.52
N GLU A 12 12.44 -16.09 -13.51
CA GLU A 12 12.11 -14.78 -12.95
C GLU A 12 11.24 -13.94 -13.89
N ASP A 13 10.80 -14.53 -15.00
CA ASP A 13 10.02 -13.88 -16.05
C ASP A 13 8.55 -14.36 -16.10
N GLU A 14 8.04 -15.00 -15.05
CA GLU A 14 6.64 -15.41 -15.01
C GLU A 14 5.88 -14.70 -13.89
N CYS A 15 5.33 -13.53 -14.27
CA CYS A 15 4.06 -12.94 -13.81
C CYS A 15 4.11 -11.57 -13.09
N ARG A 16 4.12 -10.51 -13.91
CA ARG A 16 3.11 -9.42 -13.90
C ARG A 16 2.85 -8.64 -12.59
N ALA A 17 3.85 -8.45 -11.73
CA ALA A 17 3.76 -7.47 -10.63
C ALA A 17 4.92 -6.46 -10.58
N ARG A 18 5.72 -6.36 -11.65
CA ARG A 18 6.86 -5.43 -11.77
C ARG A 18 6.63 -4.33 -12.82
N MET A 19 5.44 -3.73 -12.86
CA MET A 19 5.32 -2.40 -13.48
C MET A 19 5.68 -1.33 -12.45
N GLY A 20 6.98 -1.02 -12.37
CA GLY A 20 7.54 0.17 -11.71
C GLY A 20 7.54 0.22 -10.17
N PHE A 21 7.56 1.46 -9.65
CA PHE A 21 7.60 1.86 -8.23
C PHE A 21 6.33 1.52 -7.41
N THR A 22 5.41 0.70 -7.94
CA THR A 22 4.06 0.50 -7.38
C THR A 22 4.06 -0.01 -5.93
N SER A 23 4.96 -0.94 -5.59
CA SER A 23 5.10 -1.46 -4.22
C SER A 23 5.60 -0.39 -3.24
N GLN A 24 6.55 0.44 -3.68
CA GLN A 24 7.10 1.55 -2.90
C GLN A 24 6.07 2.68 -2.75
N ASN A 25 5.38 3.04 -3.82
CA ASN A 25 4.31 4.03 -3.83
C ASN A 25 3.18 3.63 -2.88
N LEU A 26 2.76 2.36 -2.91
CA LEU A 26 1.73 1.86 -1.99
C LEU A 26 2.19 1.84 -0.53
N SER A 27 3.48 1.63 -0.27
CA SER A 27 4.06 1.71 1.08
C SER A 27 4.06 3.16 1.59
N VAL A 28 4.45 4.12 0.75
CA VAL A 28 4.41 5.55 1.08
C VAL A 28 2.98 6.02 1.32
N LEU A 29 2.04 5.67 0.44
CA LEU A 29 0.62 6.00 0.60
C LEU A 29 0.04 5.44 1.91
N ARG A 30 0.39 4.20 2.27
CA ARG A 30 -0.02 3.62 3.55
C ARG A 30 0.53 4.40 4.74
N LYS A 31 1.80 4.82 4.71
CA LYS A 31 2.40 5.63 5.77
C LYS A 31 1.69 6.98 5.92
N ILE A 32 1.41 7.66 4.80
CA ILE A 32 0.69 8.94 4.80
C ILE A 32 -0.72 8.75 5.37
N ALA A 33 -1.48 7.76 4.90
CA ALA A 33 -2.82 7.47 5.40
C ALA A 33 -2.83 7.16 6.91
N LEU A 34 -1.85 6.38 7.40
CA LEU A 34 -1.72 6.08 8.82
C LEU A 34 -1.38 7.32 9.65
N HIS A 35 -0.54 8.22 9.14
CA HIS A 35 -0.21 9.47 9.82
C HIS A 35 -1.46 10.34 10.01
N ILE A 36 -2.19 10.63 8.92
CA ILE A 36 -3.44 11.41 8.94
C ILE A 36 -4.46 10.82 9.92
N VAL A 37 -4.64 9.49 9.86
CA VAL A 37 -5.60 8.80 10.72
C VAL A 37 -5.14 8.81 12.19
N SER A 38 -3.84 8.84 12.46
CA SER A 38 -3.28 8.86 13.82
C SER A 38 -3.47 10.19 14.53
N GLU A 39 -3.46 11.30 13.79
CA GLU A 39 -3.64 12.66 14.33
C GLU A 39 -5.07 12.92 14.81
N GLN A 40 -6.03 12.12 14.37
CA GLN A 40 -7.41 12.26 14.82
C GLN A 40 -7.57 11.97 16.31
N LYS A 41 -8.26 12.89 16.98
CA LYS A 41 -8.57 12.78 18.42
C LYS A 41 -9.97 12.23 18.63
N ASP A 42 -10.17 10.96 18.25
CA ASP A 42 -11.39 10.23 18.56
C ASP A 42 -11.11 8.97 19.41
N LYS A 43 -12.17 8.35 19.94
CA LYS A 43 -12.09 7.12 20.74
C LYS A 43 -11.98 5.85 19.88
N LEU A 44 -11.90 5.98 18.55
CA LEU A 44 -11.88 4.84 17.65
C LEU A 44 -10.44 4.30 17.51
N SER A 45 -10.32 2.99 17.38
CA SER A 45 -9.04 2.37 17.01
C SER A 45 -8.69 2.72 15.56
N MET A 46 -7.40 2.69 15.22
CA MET A 46 -6.90 2.97 13.87
C MET A 46 -7.64 2.19 12.78
N LYS A 47 -7.90 0.89 13.00
CA LYS A 47 -8.65 0.04 12.07
C LYS A 47 -10.08 0.53 11.87
N ARG A 48 -10.75 0.96 12.95
CA ARG A 48 -12.12 1.51 12.89
C ARG A 48 -12.15 2.87 12.19
N ARG A 49 -11.15 3.72 12.40
CA ARG A 49 -11.03 5.01 11.68
C ARG A 49 -10.88 4.80 10.17
N LEU A 50 -9.99 3.90 9.75
CA LEU A 50 -9.83 3.54 8.34
C LEU A 50 -11.11 2.96 7.74
N TYR A 51 -11.77 2.04 8.47
CA TYR A 51 -13.02 1.45 8.03
C TYR A 51 -14.14 2.50 7.91
N LYS A 52 -14.24 3.41 8.88
CA LYS A 52 -15.20 4.51 8.84
C LYS A 52 -14.92 5.46 7.67
N ALA A 53 -13.66 5.81 7.42
CA ALA A 53 -13.28 6.63 6.27
C ALA A 53 -13.60 5.97 4.93
N ALA A 54 -13.57 4.64 4.85
CA ALA A 54 -13.97 3.91 3.65
C ALA A 54 -15.50 3.89 3.43
N LEU A 55 -16.31 4.10 4.47
CA LEU A 55 -17.78 4.07 4.41
C LEU A 55 -18.42 5.46 4.40
N ASP A 56 -17.79 6.45 5.03
CA ASP A 56 -18.33 7.78 5.24
C ASP A 56 -17.42 8.83 4.61
N ILE A 57 -17.87 9.37 3.46
CA ILE A 57 -17.15 10.40 2.71
C ILE A 57 -17.02 11.69 3.52
N ASN A 58 -17.98 12.03 4.38
CA ASN A 58 -17.88 13.23 5.22
C ASN A 58 -16.80 13.04 6.30
N TYR A 59 -16.71 11.84 6.86
CA TYR A 59 -15.61 11.51 7.77
C TYR A 59 -14.27 11.53 7.03
N LEU A 60 -14.18 10.98 5.82
CA LEU A 60 -12.97 11.05 4.99
C LEU A 60 -12.55 12.50 4.69
N LYS A 61 -13.49 13.36 4.28
CA LYS A 61 -13.25 14.78 4.05
C LYS A 61 -12.70 15.48 5.29
N LYS A 62 -13.32 15.21 6.45
CA LYS A 62 -12.82 15.69 7.74
C LYS A 62 -11.39 15.23 8.04
N LEU A 63 -11.03 13.98 7.71
CA LEU A 63 -9.66 13.48 7.87
C LEU A 63 -8.67 14.23 6.97
N LEU A 64 -9.08 14.57 5.75
CA LEU A 64 -8.25 15.21 4.73
C LEU A 64 -8.25 16.74 4.81
N GLU A 65 -8.96 17.32 5.78
CA GLU A 65 -9.13 18.77 5.93
C GLU A 65 -9.67 19.47 4.65
N PHE A 66 -10.50 18.74 3.88
CA PHE A 66 -11.19 19.19 2.65
C PHE A 66 -12.69 19.35 2.87
#